data_AF-A0A7W0TES0-F1
#
_entry.id   AF-A0A7W0TES0-F1
#
_cell.length_a   1.000
_cell.length_b   1.000
_cell.length_c   1.000
_cell.angle_alpha   90.00
_cell.angle_beta   90.00
_cell.angle_gamma   90.00
#
_symmetry.space_group_name_H-M   'P 1'
#
loop_
_entity.id
_entity.type
_entity.pdbx_description
1 polymer ?
#
loop_
_entity_poly.entity_id
_entity_poly.type
_entity_poly.pdbx_seq_one_letter_code
_entity_poly.pdbx_strand_id
1 'polypeptide(L)'
;MVDLTLHFVRHGESLANAADRSGRPRPAEWDALSERGWEQARGLGRRLQGEGLELIVASRMRRAQETAQGITEVLGLPIETDPDLHE
;
A
#
# COMPACT_ATOMS: atom_id res chain seq x y z
N MET A 1 -21.12 6.41 22.03
CA MET A 1 -20.01 6.84 21.16
C MET A 1 -19.51 5.61 20.44
N VAL A 2 -19.21 5.73 19.15
CA VAL A 2 -18.61 4.65 18.37
C VAL A 2 -17.11 4.91 18.38
N ASP A 3 -16.32 3.91 18.77
CA ASP A 3 -14.87 4.02 18.74
C ASP A 3 -14.39 3.73 17.31
N LEU A 4 -13.51 4.58 16.79
CA LEU A 4 -12.91 4.42 15.47
C LEU A 4 -11.39 4.32 15.63
N THR A 5 -10.83 3.20 15.16
CA THR A 5 -9.38 3.00 15.10
C THR A 5 -8.91 3.21 13.65
N LEU A 6 -7.90 4.07 13.48
CA LEU A 6 -7.30 4.35 12.17
C LEU A 6 -5.84 3.90 12.17
N HIS A 7 -5.47 3.12 11.15
CA HIS A 7 -4.09 2.75 10.88
C HIS A 7 -3.58 3.51 9.68
N PHE A 8 -2.53 4.32 9.86
CA PHE A 8 -1.88 5.02 8.77
C PHE A 8 -0.70 4.20 8.25
N VAL A 9 -0.72 3.94 6.95
CA VAL A 9 0.26 3.09 6.26
C VAL A 9 0.86 3.88 5.11
N ARG A 10 2.19 3.95 5.06
CA ARG A 10 2.89 4.42 3.86
C ARG A 10 2.91 3.29 2.83
N HIS A 11 2.80 3.63 1.55
CA HIS A 11 2.94 2.68 0.45
C HIS A 11 4.23 1.84 0.57
N GLY A 12 4.19 0.60 0.08
CA GLY A 12 5.36 -0.26 -0.06
C GLY A 12 6.40 0.33 -1.01
N GLU A 13 7.61 -0.22 -1.02
CA GLU A 13 8.68 0.26 -1.89
C GLU A 13 8.26 0.29 -3.37
N SER A 14 8.33 1.48 -3.98
CA SER A 14 8.14 1.65 -5.43
C SER A 14 9.44 1.39 -6.21
N LEU A 15 9.31 1.17 -7.52
CA LEU A 15 10.44 1.10 -8.43
C LEU A 15 11.27 2.40 -8.43
N ALA A 16 10.64 3.56 -8.25
CA ALA A 16 11.35 4.81 -8.00
C ALA A 16 12.22 4.75 -6.74
N ASN A 17 11.67 4.29 -5.62
CA ASN A 17 12.43 4.19 -4.36
C ASN A 17 13.62 3.22 -4.49
N ALA A 18 13.42 2.10 -5.18
CA ALA A 18 14.48 1.13 -5.45
C ALA A 18 15.58 1.71 -6.37
N ALA A 19 15.19 2.44 -7.42
CA ALA A 19 16.12 3.11 -8.32
C ALA A 19 16.93 4.20 -7.60
N ASP A 20 16.26 5.08 -6.84
CA ASP A 20 16.91 6.15 -6.07
C ASP A 20 17.92 5.60 -5.08
N ARG A 21 17.56 4.54 -4.33
CA ARG A 21 18.47 3.88 -3.37
C ARG A 21 19.68 3.26 -4.04
N SER A 22 19.54 2.76 -5.27
CA SER A 22 20.61 2.11 -6.02
C SER A 22 21.40 3.05 -6.95
N GLY A 23 21.03 4.34 -7.00
CA GLY A 23 21.62 5.32 -7.90
C GLY A 23 21.35 5.04 -9.38
N ARG A 24 20.33 4.23 -9.69
CA ARG A 24 19.94 3.90 -11.06
C ARG A 24 18.90 4.88 -11.59
N PRO A 25 18.81 5.08 -12.91
CA PRO A 25 17.70 5.83 -13.51
C PRO A 25 16.36 5.19 -13.15
N ARG A 26 15.34 6.03 -12.92
CA ARG A 26 13.97 5.56 -12.69
C ARG A 26 13.39 4.92 -13.96
N PRO A 27 12.70 3.77 -13.87
CA PRO A 27 12.05 3.15 -15.02
C PRO A 27 10.80 3.92 -15.43
N ALA A 28 10.22 3.59 -16.59
CA ALA A 28 8.99 4.24 -17.07
C ALA A 28 7.80 4.05 -16.09
N GLU A 29 7.71 2.87 -15.49
CA GLU A 29 6.71 2.48 -14.50
C GLU A 29 7.15 2.75 -13.06
N TRP A 30 7.91 3.84 -12.84
CA TRP A 30 8.51 4.19 -11.55
C TRP A 30 7.54 4.21 -10.36
N ASP A 31 6.25 4.46 -10.61
CA ASP A 31 5.19 4.49 -9.59
C ASP A 31 4.68 3.09 -9.18
N ALA A 32 5.03 2.03 -9.92
CA ALA A 32 4.68 0.67 -9.51
C ALA A 32 5.47 0.24 -8.27
N LEU A 33 4.93 -0.66 -7.47
CA LEU A 33 5.66 -1.39 -6.44
C LEU A 33 6.76 -2.25 -7.05
N SER A 34 7.89 -2.31 -6.36
CA SER A 34 8.88 -3.36 -6.60
C SER A 34 8.36 -4.71 -6.09
N GLU A 35 9.01 -5.81 -6.45
CA GLU A 35 8.71 -7.14 -5.86
C GLU A 35 8.79 -7.10 -4.33
N ARG A 36 9.75 -6.34 -3.79
CA ARG A 36 9.88 -6.10 -2.35
C ARG A 36 8.71 -5.28 -1.80
N GLY A 37 8.22 -4.28 -2.55
CA GLY A 37 7.03 -3.52 -2.18
C GLY A 37 5.78 -4.39 -2.06
N TRP A 38 5.59 -5.32 -2.99
CA TRP A 38 4.50 -6.31 -2.94
C TRP A 38 4.62 -7.23 -1.71
N GLU A 39 5.82 -7.74 -1.42
CA GLU A 39 6.03 -8.55 -0.21
C GLU A 39 5.82 -7.75 1.09
N GLN A 40 6.16 -6.47 1.11
CA GLN A 40 5.86 -5.59 2.24
C GLN A 40 4.35 -5.43 2.44
N ALA A 41 3.60 -5.19 1.36
CA ALA A 41 2.14 -5.04 1.41
C ALA A 41 1.46 -6.31 1.93
N ARG A 42 1.80 -7.48 1.38
CA ARG A 42 1.29 -8.78 1.86
C ARG A 42 1.73 -9.07 3.30
N GLY A 43 2.98 -8.74 3.64
CA GLY A 43 3.51 -8.88 4.98
C GLY A 43 2.73 -8.05 6.00
N LEU A 44 2.35 -6.83 5.64
CA LEU A 44 1.49 -5.99 6.46
C LEU A 44 0.08 -6.57 6.59
N GLY A 45 -0.51 -7.06 5.50
CA GLY A 45 -1.79 -7.78 5.54
C GLY A 45 -1.76 -8.94 6.53
N ARG A 46 -0.70 -9.78 6.50
CA ARG A 46 -0.53 -10.88 7.46
C ARG A 46 -0.42 -10.38 8.90
N ARG A 47 0.32 -9.29 9.13
CA ARG A 47 0.49 -8.70 10.47
C ARG A 47 -0.83 -8.16 11.04
N LEU A 48 -1.73 -7.68 10.20
CA LEU A 48 -3.01 -7.08 10.61
C LEU A 48 -4.17 -8.09 10.68
N GLN A 49 -3.91 -9.37 10.43
CA GLN A 49 -4.94 -10.41 10.57
C GLN A 49 -5.47 -10.45 12.01
N GLY A 50 -6.80 -10.42 12.15
CA GLY A 50 -7.47 -10.48 13.45
C GLY A 50 -7.60 -9.15 14.19
N GLU A 51 -7.09 -8.05 13.64
CA GLU A 51 -7.22 -6.70 14.22
C GLU A 51 -8.62 -6.08 14.03
N GLY A 52 -9.56 -6.80 13.42
CA GLY A 52 -10.94 -6.33 13.22
C GLY A 52 -11.08 -5.20 12.19
N LEU A 53 -10.14 -5.08 11.25
CA LEU A 53 -10.23 -4.12 10.15
C LEU A 53 -11.36 -4.48 9.18
N GLU A 54 -12.08 -3.46 8.72
CA GLU A 54 -13.25 -3.62 7.86
C GLU A 54 -13.07 -2.97 6.47
N LEU A 55 -12.16 -2.02 6.35
CA LEU A 55 -11.98 -1.21 5.15
C LEU A 55 -10.53 -0.78 4.96
N ILE A 56 -10.09 -0.73 3.70
CA ILE A 56 -8.85 -0.07 3.29
C ILE A 56 -9.22 1.17 2.46
N VAL A 57 -8.63 2.31 2.80
CA VAL A 57 -8.78 3.56 2.02
C VAL A 57 -7.42 3.93 1.44
N ALA A 58 -7.34 4.20 0.13
CA ALA A 58 -6.08 4.48 -0.56
C ALA A 58 -6.21 5.65 -1.53
N SER A 59 -5.08 6.34 -1.80
CA SER A 59 -5.01 7.39 -2.83
C SER A 59 -5.05 6.82 -4.24
N ARG A 60 -5.18 7.68 -5.25
CA ARG A 60 -5.10 7.27 -6.67
C ARG A 60 -3.70 6.86 -7.16
N MET A 61 -2.65 7.06 -6.36
CA MET A 61 -1.29 6.76 -6.82
C MET A 61 -1.10 5.24 -6.97
N ARG A 62 -0.40 4.81 -8.02
CA ARG A 62 -0.29 3.39 -8.34
C ARG A 62 0.35 2.60 -7.19
N ARG A 63 1.42 3.12 -6.59
CA ARG A 63 2.06 2.50 -5.42
C ARG A 63 1.13 2.35 -4.22
N ALA A 64 0.22 3.30 -3.99
CA ALA A 64 -0.76 3.21 -2.90
C ALA A 64 -1.83 2.14 -3.21
N GLN A 65 -2.34 2.13 -4.44
CA GLN A 65 -3.32 1.13 -4.90
C GLN A 65 -2.75 -0.29 -4.87
N GLU A 66 -1.54 -0.50 -5.37
CA GLU A 66 -0.87 -1.80 -5.34
C GLU A 66 -0.53 -2.23 -3.90
N THR A 67 -0.23 -1.28 -3.00
CA THR A 67 -0.06 -1.60 -1.57
C THR A 67 -1.38 -2.07 -0.96
N ALA A 68 -2.47 -1.35 -1.20
CA ALA A 68 -3.80 -1.75 -0.76
C ALA A 68 -4.19 -3.11 -1.33
N GLN A 69 -3.90 -3.36 -2.60
CA GLN A 69 -4.13 -4.64 -3.26
C GLN A 69 -3.36 -5.79 -2.60
N GLY A 70 -2.06 -5.60 -2.31
CA GLY A 70 -1.27 -6.62 -1.60
C GLY A 70 -1.78 -6.92 -0.19
N ILE A 71 -2.35 -5.93 0.51
CA ILE A 71 -3.03 -6.15 1.80
C ILE A 71 -4.35 -6.91 1.59
N THR A 72 -5.17 -6.50 0.62
CA THR A 72 -6.45 -7.15 0.27
C THR A 72 -6.27 -8.61 -0.17
N GLU A 73 -5.18 -8.96 -0.86
CA GLU A 73 -4.86 -10.36 -1.19
C GLU A 73 -4.82 -11.26 0.07
N VAL A 74 -4.48 -10.70 1.24
CA VAL A 74 -4.39 -11.44 2.50
C VAL A 74 -5.66 -11.28 3.35
N LEU A 75 -6.21 -10.07 3.43
CA LEU A 75 -7.33 -9.77 4.34
C LEU A 75 -8.71 -9.90 3.69
N GLY A 76 -8.79 -9.88 2.35
CA GLY A 76 -10.06 -9.92 1.62
C GLY A 76 -10.92 -8.65 1.78
N LEU A 77 -10.34 -7.55 2.26
CA LEU A 77 -11.07 -6.31 2.52
C LEU A 77 -11.30 -5.48 1.24
N PRO A 78 -12.42 -4.75 1.15
CA PRO A 78 -12.65 -3.81 0.07
C PRO A 78 -11.65 -2.64 0.14
N ILE A 79 -11.33 -2.10 -1.03
CA ILE A 79 -10.51 -0.91 -1.19
C ILE A 79 -11.42 0.21 -1.68
N GLU A 80 -11.51 1.28 -0.90
CA GLU A 80 -12.12 2.54 -1.32
C GLU A 80 -11.03 3.52 -1.74
N THR A 81 -11.24 4.19 -2.87
CA THR A 81 -10.28 5.17 -3.38
C THR A 81 -10.71 6.57 -2.99
N ASP A 82 -9.89 7.25 -2.21
CA ASP A 82 -10.12 8.64 -1.85
C ASP A 82 -9.25 9.57 -2.72
N PRO A 83 -9.86 10.47 -3.53
CA PRO A 83 -9.15 11.45 -4.36
C PRO A 83 -8.21 12.39 -3.60
N ASP A 84 -8.57 12.73 -2.36
CA ASP A 84 -7.98 13.83 -1.60
C ASP A 84 -6.81 13.34 -0.73
N LEU A 85 -6.63 12.02 -0.65
CA LEU A 85 -5.39 11.43 -0.16
C LEU A 85 -4.30 11.64 -1.21
N HIS A 86 -3.30 12.45 -0.86
CA HIS A 86 -2.12 12.70 -1.67
C HIS A 86 -0.89 12.11 -1.00
N GLU A 87 0.21 12.03 -1.74
CA GLU A 87 1.52 11.64 -1.22
C GLU A 87 2.52 12.81 -1.28
#